data_AF-A0A851PGY1-F1
#
_entry.id   AF-A0A851PGY1-F1
#
_cell.length_a   1.000
_cell.length_b   1.000
_cell.length_c   1.000
_cell.angle_alpha   90.00
_cell.angle_beta   90.00
_cell.angle_gamma   90.00
#
_symmetry.space_group_name_H-M   'P 1'
#
loop_
_entity.id
_entity.type
_entity.pdbx_description
1 polymer ?
#
loop_
_entity_poly.entity_id
_entity_poly.type
_entity_poly.pdbx_seq_one_letter_code
_entity_poly.pdbx_strand_id
1 'polypeptide(L)' 'EHLRGKKHRRLRDLRAQRRAQEQRSLFVSGFARGTSAEELAEHFGAFGEVAAVVVDKEK' A
#
# COMPACT_ATOMS: atom_id res chain seq x y z
N GLU A 1 3.95 -29.69 17.82
CA GLU A 1 3.68 -29.30 16.41
C GLU A 1 3.31 -27.79 16.37
N HIS A 2 4.23 -26.96 15.88
CA HIS A 2 4.22 -25.50 16.11
C HIS A 2 3.38 -24.70 15.10
N LEU A 3 2.91 -25.33 14.02
CA LEU A 3 2.20 -24.68 12.90
C LEU A 3 0.75 -24.29 13.25
N ARG A 4 0.16 -24.92 14.28
CA ARG A 4 -1.19 -24.64 14.77
C ARG A 4 -1.21 -23.64 15.94
N GLY A 5 -0.09 -23.02 16.28
CA GLY A 5 -0.03 -22.00 17.34
C GLY A 5 -0.65 -20.65 16.92
N LYS A 6 -1.29 -19.94 17.86
CA LYS A 6 -1.88 -18.61 17.63
C LYS A 6 -0.86 -17.60 17.07
N LYS A 7 0.36 -17.60 17.61
CA LYS A 7 1.47 -16.75 17.12
C LYS A 7 1.87 -17.09 15.68
N HIS A 8 1.98 -18.38 15.36
CA HIS A 8 2.34 -18.82 14.01
C HIS A 8 1.30 -18.37 12.98
N ARG A 9 0.00 -18.61 13.24
CA ARG A 9 -1.08 -18.16 12.36
C ARG A 9 -1.04 -16.65 12.14
N ARG A 10 -0.97 -15.86 13.22
CA ARG A 10 -0.89 -14.38 13.13
C ARG A 10 0.26 -13.91 12.23
N LEU A 11 1.47 -14.46 12.42
CA LEU A 11 2.62 -14.08 11.61
C LEU A 11 2.46 -14.46 10.14
N ARG A 12 1.88 -15.63 9.86
CA ARG A 12 1.58 -16.06 8.49
C ARG A 12 0.57 -15.13 7.82
N ASP A 13 -0.51 -14.80 8.53
CA ASP A 13 -1.58 -13.96 7.98
C ASP A 13 -1.09 -12.53 7.73
N LEU A 14 -0.28 -11.95 8.64
CA LEU A 14 0.38 -10.66 8.42
C LEU A 14 1.29 -10.66 7.19
N ARG A 15 2.06 -11.74 6.97
CA ARG A 15 2.91 -11.87 5.77
C ARG A 15 2.10 -12.01 4.49
N ALA A 16 0.95 -12.70 4.54
CA ALA A 16 0.05 -12.80 3.40
C ALA A 16 -0.55 -11.44 3.05
N GLN A 17 -1.00 -10.68 4.06
CA GLN A 17 -1.52 -9.33 3.88
C GLN A 17 -0.51 -8.38 3.25
N ARG A 18 0.74 -8.36 3.75
CA ARG A 18 1.82 -7.52 3.17
C ARG A 18 2.11 -7.86 1.72
N ARG A 19 2.23 -9.15 1.39
CA ARG A 19 2.46 -9.59 0.01
C ARG A 19 1.30 -9.22 -0.93
N ALA A 20 0.07 -9.30 -0.45
CA ALA A 20 -1.10 -8.89 -1.22
C ALA A 20 -1.16 -7.35 -1.40
N GLN A 21 -0.65 -6.58 -0.44
CA GLN A 21 -0.52 -5.14 -0.55
C GLN A 21 0.57 -4.76 -1.56
N GLU A 22 1.76 -5.36 -1.45
CA GLU A 22 2.89 -5.13 -2.37
C GLU A 22 2.50 -5.38 -3.84
N GLN A 23 1.76 -6.45 -4.11
CA GLN A 23 1.30 -6.78 -5.47
C GLN A 23 0.33 -5.77 -6.09
N ARG A 24 -0.32 -4.92 -5.29
CA ARG A 24 -1.34 -3.95 -5.72
C ARG A 24 -0.93 -2.51 -5.47
N SER A 25 0.30 -2.27 -5.04
CA SER A 25 0.82 -0.94 -4.72
C SER A 25 1.78 -0.48 -5.82
N LEU A 26 1.71 0.80 -6.17
CA LEU A 26 2.60 1.42 -7.15
C LEU A 26 3.53 2.41 -6.45
N PHE A 27 4.79 2.45 -6.87
CA PHE A 27 5.70 3.53 -6.52
C PHE A 27 5.70 4.55 -7.66
N VAL A 28 5.36 5.79 -7.33
CA VAL A 28 5.22 6.88 -8.31
C VAL A 28 6.21 7.98 -7.94
N SER A 29 7.01 8.42 -8.90
CA SER A 29 8.00 9.49 -8.75
C SER A 29 7.99 10.40 -9.99
N GLY A 30 8.62 11.57 -9.89
CA GLY A 30 8.71 12.52 -11.01
C GLY A 30 7.46 13.39 -11.22
N PHE A 31 6.54 13.42 -10.26
CA PHE A 31 5.43 14.37 -10.25
C PHE A 31 5.87 15.75 -9.73
N ALA A 32 5.08 16.79 -10.01
CA ALA A 32 5.43 18.16 -9.65
C ALA A 32 5.55 18.34 -8.12
N ARG A 33 6.47 19.20 -7.67
CA ARG A 33 6.54 19.56 -6.25
C ARG A 33 5.23 20.25 -5.85
N GLY A 34 4.67 19.81 -4.72
CA GLY A 34 3.41 20.35 -4.20
C GLY A 34 2.16 19.61 -4.69
N THR A 35 2.29 18.59 -5.56
CA THR A 35 1.15 17.73 -5.90
C THR A 35 0.57 17.10 -4.64
N SER A 36 -0.75 17.25 -4.46
CA SER A 36 -1.45 16.76 -3.27
C SER A 36 -1.76 15.26 -3.38
N ALA A 37 -2.06 14.64 -2.25
CA ALA A 37 -2.54 13.26 -2.24
C ALA A 37 -3.92 13.13 -2.92
N GLU A 38 -4.76 14.18 -2.88
CA GLU A 38 -6.05 14.18 -3.58
C GLU A 38 -5.86 14.19 -5.10
N GLU A 39 -4.94 15.02 -5.62
CA GLU A 39 -4.66 15.07 -7.06
C GLU A 39 -4.15 13.72 -7.59
N LEU A 40 -3.30 13.03 -6.81
CA LEU A 40 -2.86 11.67 -7.15
C LEU A 40 -4.01 10.67 -7.09
N ALA A 41 -4.86 10.73 -6.06
CA ALA A 41 -6.01 9.83 -5.93
C ALA A 41 -7.01 10.01 -7.07
N GLU A 42 -7.28 11.25 -7.48
CA GLU A 42 -8.15 11.56 -8.62
C GLU A 42 -7.56 11.04 -9.93
N HIS A 43 -6.28 11.31 -10.19
CA HIS A 43 -5.61 10.85 -11.41
C HIS A 43 -5.58 9.33 -11.53
N PHE A 44 -5.14 8.62 -10.47
CA PHE A 44 -5.09 7.16 -10.48
C PHE A 44 -6.47 6.52 -10.35
N GLY A 45 -7.46 7.24 -9.80
CA GLY A 45 -8.86 6.82 -9.72
C GLY A 45 -9.48 6.52 -11.08
N ALA A 46 -9.01 7.17 -12.15
CA ALA A 46 -9.42 6.88 -13.52
C ALA A 46 -9.06 5.46 -13.99
N PHE A 47 -8.08 4.81 -13.35
CA PHE A 47 -7.61 3.47 -13.67
C PHE A 47 -8.13 2.39 -12.71
N GLY A 48 -8.90 2.77 -11.68
CA GLY A 48 -9.49 1.87 -10.70
C GLY A 48 -9.53 2.45 -9.29
N GLU A 49 -10.12 1.71 -8.36
CA GLU A 49 -10.20 2.12 -6.95
C GLU A 49 -8.80 2.27 -6.33
N VAL A 50 -8.50 3.47 -5.82
CA VAL A 50 -7.27 3.75 -5.08
C VAL A 50 -7.51 3.55 -3.60
N ALA A 51 -6.97 2.46 -3.03
CA ALA A 51 -7.18 2.12 -1.63
C ALA A 51 -6.49 3.08 -0.65
N ALA A 52 -5.30 3.59 -0.99
CA ALA A 52 -4.56 4.55 -0.18
C ALA A 52 -3.51 5.27 -1.03
N VAL A 53 -3.31 6.55 -0.74
CA VAL A 53 -2.18 7.34 -1.25
C VAL A 53 -1.33 7.76 -0.06
N VAL A 54 -0.05 7.41 -0.09
CA VAL A 54 0.93 7.83 0.92
C VAL A 54 2.00 8.63 0.20
N VAL A 55 1.99 9.94 0.42
CA VAL A 55 3.04 10.83 -0.06
C VAL A 55 4.03 11.00 1.08
N ASP A 56 5.30 10.66 0.83
CA ASP A 56 6.36 10.94 1.78
C ASP A 56 6.53 12.47 1.85
N LYS A 57 5.98 13.08 2.89
CA LYS A 57 6.16 14.51 3.14
C LYS A 57 7.56 14.66 3.70
N GLU A 58 8.47 15.22 2.90
CA GLU A 58 9.82 15.56 3.35
C GLU A 58 9.77 16.35 4.68
N LYS A 59 10.73 16.00 5.55
CA LYS A 59 11.05 16.60 6.85
C LYS A 59 11.52 18.04 6.74
#